data_AF-G9KQ09-F1
#
_entry.id   AF-G9KQ09-F1
#
_cell.length_a   1.000
_cell.length_b   1.000
_cell.length_c   1.000
_cell.angle_alpha   90.00
_cell.angle_beta   90.00
_cell.angle_gamma   90.00
#
_symmetry.space_group_name_H-M   'P 1'
#
loop_
_entity.id
_entity.type
_entity.pdbx_description
1 polymer ?
#
loop_
_entity_poly.entity_id
_entity_poly.type
_entity_poly.pdbx_seq_one_letter_code
_entity_poly.pdbx_strand_id
1 'polypeptide(L)'
;SQSSDNGLNVNCQERKFTNISDLQPKPTSPKKLYLTGNYLQTVYKNDLLEYSSLDLLHLGNNRIAVIQEGAFTNLTSLRRLYLNGNYLEVL
;
A
#
# COMPACT_ATOMS: atom_id res chain seq x y z
N SER A 1 -16.21 5.40 -19.35
CA SER A 1 -15.64 6.75 -19.15
C SER A 1 -14.28 6.59 -18.49
N GLN A 2 -13.19 6.72 -19.25
CA GLN A 2 -11.85 6.78 -18.68
C GLN A 2 -11.70 8.15 -18.02
N SER A 3 -11.94 8.22 -16.71
CA SER A 3 -11.67 9.42 -15.93
C SER A 3 -10.15 9.62 -15.94
N SER A 4 -9.71 10.70 -16.57
CA SER A 4 -8.34 11.21 -16.55
C SER A 4 -7.92 11.40 -15.10
N ASP A 5 -7.32 10.37 -14.53
CA ASP A 5 -6.91 10.30 -13.13
C ASP A 5 -5.60 11.11 -13.01
N ASN A 6 -5.73 12.44 -12.93
CA ASN A 6 -4.62 13.41 -12.83
C ASN A 6 -3.81 13.28 -11.51
N GLY A 7 -4.01 12.19 -10.78
CA GLY A 7 -3.32 11.85 -9.55
C GLY A 7 -1.91 11.31 -9.76
N LEU A 8 -1.03 11.58 -8.78
CA LEU A 8 0.31 11.00 -8.77
C LEU A 8 0.24 9.47 -8.63
N ASN A 9 0.69 8.76 -9.66
CA ASN A 9 0.79 7.30 -9.68
C ASN A 9 2.22 6.90 -9.34
N VAL A 10 2.41 6.18 -8.23
CA VAL A 10 3.72 5.78 -7.72
C VAL A 10 3.91 4.28 -7.91
N ASN A 11 4.85 3.90 -8.77
CA ASN A 11 5.21 2.51 -9.02
C ASN A 11 6.45 2.12 -8.20
N CYS A 12 6.25 1.21 -7.26
CA CYS A 12 7.25 0.64 -6.36
C CYS A 12 7.27 -0.89 -6.39
N GLN A 13 6.86 -1.48 -7.51
CA GLN A 13 6.79 -2.93 -7.66
C GLN A 13 8.17 -3.58 -7.73
N GLU A 14 8.30 -4.80 -7.21
CA GLU A 14 9.48 -5.67 -7.39
C GLU A 14 10.82 -5.06 -6.93
N ARG A 15 10.79 -4.17 -5.93
CA ARG A 15 11.98 -3.51 -5.38
C ARG A 15 12.58 -4.19 -4.15
N LYS A 16 12.07 -5.37 -3.79
CA LYS A 16 12.53 -6.17 -2.63
C LYS A 16 12.35 -5.46 -1.29
N PHE A 17 11.44 -4.48 -1.20
CA PHE A 17 11.13 -3.81 0.06
C PHE A 17 10.62 -4.80 1.09
N THR A 18 11.08 -4.67 2.33
CA THR A 18 10.63 -5.50 3.45
C THR A 18 9.68 -4.74 4.35
N ASN A 19 9.74 -3.40 4.33
CA ASN A 19 8.84 -2.50 5.04
C ASN A 19 8.37 -1.35 4.14
N ILE A 20 7.20 -0.77 4.44
CA ILE A 20 6.70 0.42 3.74
C ILE A 20 7.58 1.64 4.05
N SER A 21 8.25 1.67 5.21
CA SER A 21 9.22 2.69 5.59
C SER A 21 10.47 2.74 4.70
N ASP A 22 10.75 1.66 3.94
CA ASP A 22 11.87 1.59 2.98
C ASP A 22 11.65 2.47 1.74
N LEU A 23 10.44 3.02 1.56
CA LEU A 23 10.12 3.96 0.49
C LEU A 23 10.87 5.27 0.66
N GLN A 24 12.01 5.39 -0.03
CA GLN A 24 12.85 6.57 -0.03
C GLN A 24 13.10 7.06 -1.47
N PRO A 25 12.81 8.35 -1.78
CA PRO A 25 12.10 9.30 -0.92
C PRO A 25 10.63 8.86 -0.68
N LYS A 26 10.07 9.25 0.47
CA LYS A 26 8.64 9.03 0.74
C LYS A 26 7.80 9.78 -0.29
N PRO A 27 6.88 9.11 -1.00
CA PRO A 27 6.03 9.79 -1.96
C PRO A 27 5.08 10.78 -1.29
N THR A 28 5.06 12.04 -1.73
CA THR A 28 4.14 13.04 -1.19
C THR A 28 2.78 12.94 -1.89
N SER A 29 1.72 12.65 -1.11
CA SER A 29 0.33 12.62 -1.57
C SER A 29 0.04 11.80 -2.85
N PRO A 30 0.47 10.53 -2.94
CA PRO A 30 0.13 9.68 -4.06
C PRO A 30 -1.38 9.44 -4.14
N LYS A 31 -1.90 9.33 -5.37
CA LYS A 31 -3.26 8.83 -5.63
C LYS A 31 -3.29 7.33 -5.81
N LYS A 32 -2.22 6.75 -6.37
CA LYS A 32 -2.07 5.30 -6.51
C LYS A 32 -0.68 4.89 -6.06
N LEU A 33 -0.60 3.87 -5.23
CA LEU A 33 0.66 3.30 -4.77
C LEU A 33 0.68 1.80 -5.07
N TYR A 34 1.63 1.39 -5.90
CA TYR A 34 1.83 0.00 -6.30
C TYR A 34 3.07 -0.57 -5.60
N LEU A 35 2.84 -1.51 -4.69
CA LEU A 35 3.88 -2.21 -3.91
C LEU A 35 3.88 -3.71 -4.21
N THR A 36 3.27 -4.13 -5.31
CA THR A 36 3.16 -5.53 -5.74
C THR A 36 4.53 -6.18 -5.91
N GLY A 37 4.68 -7.44 -5.50
CA GLY A 37 5.91 -8.20 -5.76
C GLY A 37 7.10 -7.80 -4.87
N ASN A 38 6.85 -7.16 -3.72
CA ASN A 38 7.87 -6.92 -2.70
C ASN A 38 7.88 -8.04 -1.65
N TYR A 39 8.60 -7.85 -0.56
CA TYR A 39 8.74 -8.81 0.53
C TYR A 39 8.15 -8.28 1.85
N LEU A 40 7.12 -7.43 1.75
CA LEU A 40 6.44 -6.87 2.92
C LEU A 40 5.84 -7.98 3.77
N GLN A 41 6.10 -7.99 5.08
CA GLN A 41 5.63 -9.03 6.01
C GLN A 41 4.54 -8.55 6.96
N THR A 42 4.61 -7.27 7.32
CA THR A 42 3.68 -6.62 8.24
C THR A 42 3.25 -5.28 7.64
N VAL A 43 1.98 -4.94 7.77
CA VAL A 43 1.51 -3.55 7.60
C VAL A 43 1.30 -2.96 8.97
N TYR A 44 2.18 -2.04 9.37
CA TYR A 44 2.10 -1.40 10.68
C TYR A 44 1.07 -0.27 10.69
N LYS A 45 0.55 0.04 11.88
CA LYS A 45 -0.42 1.12 12.09
C LYS A 45 0.06 2.47 11.53
N ASN A 46 1.36 2.71 11.61
CA ASN A 46 1.97 3.99 11.29
C ASN A 46 2.51 4.09 9.85
N ASP A 47 2.56 2.97 9.11
CA ASP A 47 3.17 2.93 7.77
C ASP A 47 2.46 3.83 6.76
N LEU A 48 1.15 3.99 6.94
CA LEU A 48 0.25 4.59 5.96
C LEU A 48 -0.41 5.88 6.44
N LEU A 49 0.05 6.45 7.57
CA LEU A 49 -0.54 7.65 8.17
C LEU A 49 -0.49 8.87 7.25
N GLU A 50 0.51 9.02 6.39
CA GLU A 50 0.66 10.22 5.55
C GLU A 50 -0.05 10.11 4.19
N TYR A 51 -0.73 8.99 3.91
CA TYR A 51 -1.26 8.69 2.58
C TYR A 51 -2.80 8.79 2.48
N SER A 52 -3.40 9.77 3.14
CA SER A 52 -4.86 9.98 3.13
C SER A 52 -5.45 10.26 1.73
N SER A 53 -4.61 10.69 0.78
CA SER A 53 -4.99 10.94 -0.61
C SER A 53 -5.12 9.68 -1.47
N LEU A 54 -4.66 8.51 -1.00
CA LEU A 54 -4.65 7.28 -1.80
C LEU A 54 -6.06 6.87 -2.19
N ASP A 55 -6.27 6.71 -3.49
CA ASP A 55 -7.49 6.12 -4.06
C ASP A 55 -7.29 4.61 -4.32
N LEU A 56 -6.03 4.18 -4.54
CA LEU A 56 -5.65 2.78 -4.74
C LEU A 56 -4.33 2.43 -4.03
N LEU A 57 -4.37 1.34 -3.27
CA LEU A 57 -3.19 0.71 -2.66
C LEU A 57 -3.10 -0.74 -3.12
N HIS A 58 -2.00 -1.09 -3.80
CA HIS A 58 -1.79 -2.46 -4.28
C HIS A 58 -0.63 -3.13 -3.52
N LEU A 59 -0.96 -4.04 -2.61
CA LEU A 59 -0.03 -4.81 -1.77
C LEU A 59 0.01 -6.30 -2.15
N GLY A 60 -0.61 -6.69 -3.28
CA GLY A 60 -0.63 -8.09 -3.70
C GLY A 60 0.74 -8.70 -3.96
N ASN A 61 0.84 -10.03 -3.94
CA ASN A 61 2.08 -10.79 -4.15
C ASN A 61 3.23 -10.28 -3.24
N ASN A 62 2.94 -10.09 -1.97
CA ASN A 62 3.92 -9.81 -0.92
C ASN A 62 4.01 -11.01 0.03
N ARG A 63 4.53 -10.82 1.23
CA ARG A 63 4.65 -11.85 2.28
C ARG A 63 3.85 -11.46 3.52
N ILE A 64 2.80 -10.66 3.35
CA ILE A 64 2.11 -10.03 4.48
C ILE A 64 1.36 -11.13 5.25
N ALA A 65 1.76 -11.35 6.49
CA ALA A 65 1.09 -12.26 7.42
C ALA A 65 0.33 -11.49 8.51
N VAL A 66 0.74 -10.25 8.79
CA VAL A 66 0.16 -9.43 9.86
C VAL A 66 -0.25 -8.07 9.33
N ILE A 67 -1.48 -7.66 9.63
CA ILE A 67 -1.95 -6.29 9.45
C ILE A 67 -2.32 -5.79 10.85
N GLN A 68 -1.64 -4.77 11.33
CA GLN A 68 -1.95 -4.20 12.64
C GLN A 68 -3.33 -3.56 12.64
N GLU A 69 -4.02 -3.64 13.78
CA GLU A 69 -5.30 -2.98 13.96
C GLU A 69 -5.18 -1.47 13.67
N GLY A 70 -6.04 -0.99 12.77
CA GLY A 70 -6.05 0.40 12.34
C GLY A 70 -4.97 0.80 11.33
N ALA A 71 -4.23 -0.15 10.72
CA ALA A 71 -3.23 0.14 9.69
C ALA A 71 -3.77 0.91 8.46
N PHE A 72 -5.07 0.83 8.20
CA PHE A 72 -5.71 1.54 7.10
C PHE A 72 -6.60 2.71 7.54
N THR A 73 -6.65 3.03 8.84
CA THR A 73 -7.62 4.02 9.38
C THR A 73 -7.47 5.41 8.74
N ASN A 74 -6.24 5.83 8.39
CA ASN A 74 -6.04 7.15 7.79
C ASN A 74 -6.19 7.20 6.27
N LEU A 75 -6.43 6.06 5.62
CA LEU A 75 -6.61 5.98 4.17
C LEU A 75 -8.05 6.37 3.77
N THR A 76 -8.46 7.58 4.14
CA THR A 76 -9.85 8.05 4.07
C THR A 76 -10.39 8.18 2.64
N SER A 77 -9.52 8.32 1.63
CA SER A 77 -9.90 8.36 0.21
C SER A 77 -9.87 6.99 -0.49
N LEU A 78 -9.47 5.92 0.21
CA LEU A 78 -9.17 4.64 -0.43
C LEU A 78 -10.42 3.98 -0.99
N ARG A 79 -10.37 3.64 -2.28
CA ARG A 79 -11.45 2.95 -3.00
C ARG A 79 -11.09 1.52 -3.35
N ARG A 80 -9.79 1.22 -3.48
CA ARG A 80 -9.29 -0.08 -3.93
C ARG A 80 -8.09 -0.50 -3.09
N LEU A 81 -8.22 -1.65 -2.45
CA LEU A 81 -7.15 -2.31 -1.70
C LEU A 81 -6.95 -3.72 -2.27
N TYR A 82 -5.73 -4.03 -2.70
CA TYR A 82 -5.38 -5.35 -3.19
C TYR A 82 -4.39 -6.03 -2.24
N LEU A 83 -4.80 -7.16 -1.67
CA LEU A 83 -4.01 -7.98 -0.74
C LEU A 83 -3.84 -9.44 -1.22
N ASN A 84 -4.25 -9.76 -2.45
CA ASN A 84 -4.15 -11.10 -3.01
C ASN A 84 -2.70 -11.62 -3.04
N GLY A 85 -2.50 -12.93 -2.86
CA GLY A 85 -1.16 -13.53 -2.89
C GLY A 85 -0.28 -13.09 -1.70
N ASN A 86 -0.88 -12.92 -0.53
CA ASN A 86 -0.19 -12.73 0.75
C ASN A 86 -0.43 -13.96 1.66
N TYR A 87 0.21 -13.99 2.82
CA TYR A 87 0.08 -15.06 3.83
C TYR A 87 -0.92 -14.68 4.93
N LEU A 88 -1.99 -13.98 4.55
CA LEU A 88 -3.04 -13.60 5.48
C LEU A 88 -3.85 -14.84 5.82
N GLU A 89 -3.69 -15.32 7.05
CA GLU A 89 -4.51 -16.38 7.61
C GLU A 89 -5.67 -15.76 8.39
N VAL A 90 -6.86 -16.34 8.25
CA VAL A 90 -7.98 -16.04 9.14
C VAL A 90 -7.78 -16.89 10.38
N LEU A 91 -7.48 -16.24 11.51
CA LEU A 91 -7.49 -16.89 12.84
C LEU A 91 -8.93 -17.04 13.34
#